data_AF-A0A1G9QAQ1-F1
#
_entry.id   AF-A0A1G9QAQ1-F1
#
_cell.length_a   1.000
_cell.length_b   1.000
_cell.length_c   1.000
_cell.angle_alpha   90.00
_cell.angle_beta   90.00
_cell.angle_gamma   90.00
#
_symmetry.space_group_name_H-M   'P 1'
#
loop_
_entity.id
_entity.type
_entity.pdbx_description
1 polymer ?
#
loop_
_entity_poly.entity_id
_entity_poly.type
_entity_poly.pdbx_seq_one_letter_code
_entity_poly.pdbx_strand_id
1 'polypeptide(L)'
;MIQKSLKDWIQEYEKGTGNKFECLKDFTLWYLPNRGFCQFTMLPNEKLIFIRDTCNDAHFWRDTMECLAHQYGYDFLMTLCIRHILPYIRYFGWTIEQKFTVNGFKRYICSDQENREIVITAKYVGVHGEIYYYVTQAMHKQYKKWKTVNG
;
A
#
# COMPACT_ATOMS: atom_id res chain seq x y z
N MET A 1 5.56 -22.16 -13.98
CA MET A 1 5.69 -20.91 -13.20
C MET A 1 7.07 -20.34 -13.44
N ILE A 2 7.19 -19.02 -13.66
CA ILE A 2 8.49 -18.36 -13.84
C ILE A 2 9.14 -18.20 -12.47
N GLN A 3 10.41 -18.61 -12.33
CA GLN A 3 11.22 -18.35 -11.15
C GLN A 3 12.34 -17.39 -11.55
N LYS A 4 12.51 -16.31 -10.81
CA LYS A 4 13.52 -15.28 -11.04
C LYS A 4 14.30 -15.05 -9.76
N SER A 5 15.58 -14.71 -9.88
CA SER A 5 16.37 -14.31 -8.72
C SER A 5 15.87 -12.98 -8.14
N LEU A 6 16.25 -12.67 -6.90
CA LEU A 6 15.97 -11.35 -6.32
C LEU A 6 16.53 -10.21 -7.20
N LYS A 7 17.72 -10.40 -7.76
CA LYS A 7 18.36 -9.43 -8.66
C LYS A 7 17.52 -9.16 -9.90
N ASP A 8 16.97 -10.21 -10.51
CA ASP A 8 16.13 -10.07 -11.70
C ASP A 8 14.83 -9.33 -11.36
N TRP A 9 14.21 -9.63 -10.22
CA TRP A 9 13.02 -8.89 -9.78
C TRP A 9 13.32 -7.43 -9.46
N ILE A 10 14.48 -7.14 -8.86
CA ILE A 10 14.93 -5.76 -8.63
C ILE A 10 15.05 -5.04 -9.97
N GLN A 11 15.69 -5.65 -10.97
CA GLN A 11 15.79 -5.05 -12.31
C GLN A 11 14.42 -4.76 -12.93
N GLU A 12 13.44 -5.65 -12.76
CA GLU A 12 12.07 -5.42 -13.23
C GLU A 12 11.35 -4.32 -12.46
N TYR A 13 11.55 -4.27 -11.15
CA TYR A 13 11.03 -3.18 -10.32
C TYR A 13 11.58 -1.83 -10.77
N GLU A 14 12.90 -1.72 -10.91
CA GLU A 14 13.55 -0.48 -11.31
C GLU A 14 13.14 -0.06 -12.72
N LYS A 15 13.11 -1.00 -13.67
CA LYS A 15 12.65 -0.74 -15.04
C LYS A 15 11.19 -0.30 -15.08
N GLY A 16 10.34 -0.94 -14.27
CA GLY A 16 8.90 -0.70 -14.27
C GLY A 16 8.50 0.56 -13.51
N THR A 17 9.27 1.00 -12.53
CA THR A 17 8.97 2.17 -11.69
C THR A 17 9.82 3.40 -12.03
N GLY A 18 10.98 3.20 -12.65
CA GLY A 18 11.99 4.25 -12.82
C GLY A 18 12.78 4.56 -11.54
N ASN A 19 12.42 3.96 -10.40
CA ASN A 19 13.07 4.19 -9.11
C ASN A 19 14.15 3.16 -8.86
N LYS A 20 15.26 3.58 -8.25
CA LYS A 20 16.28 2.66 -7.77
C LYS A 20 15.80 1.91 -6.54
N PHE A 21 16.07 0.61 -6.51
CA PHE A 21 15.77 -0.20 -5.34
C PHE A 21 16.89 -0.04 -4.33
N GLU A 22 16.51 0.25 -3.10
CA GLU A 22 17.43 0.33 -1.97
C GLU A 22 16.83 -0.43 -0.79
N CYS A 23 17.65 -1.26 -0.14
CA CYS A 23 17.26 -1.86 1.13
C CYS A 23 17.21 -0.75 2.19
N LEU A 24 16.00 -0.37 2.61
CA LEU A 24 15.82 0.73 3.53
C LEU A 24 16.25 0.31 4.94
N LYS A 25 16.91 1.23 5.65
CA LYS A 25 17.20 1.03 7.07
C LYS A 25 15.88 0.81 7.84
N ASP A 26 15.89 -0.15 8.76
CA ASP A 26 14.75 -0.53 9.60
C ASP A 26 13.60 -1.22 8.84
N PHE A 27 13.79 -1.56 7.56
CA PHE A 27 12.88 -2.40 6.79
C PHE A 27 13.43 -3.83 6.67
N THR A 28 12.50 -4.77 6.69
CA THR A 28 12.72 -6.17 6.35
C THR A 28 12.37 -6.39 4.87
N LEU A 29 13.27 -7.02 4.13
CA LEU A 29 13.03 -7.45 2.74
C LEU A 29 12.64 -8.93 2.72
N TRP A 30 11.45 -9.23 2.21
CA TRP A 30 11.04 -10.59 1.88
C TRP A 30 11.04 -10.82 0.39
N TYR A 31 11.40 -12.03 -0.03
CA TYR A 31 11.52 -12.41 -1.42
C TYR A 31 11.12 -13.87 -1.60
N LEU A 32 10.36 -14.13 -2.67
CA LEU A 32 10.04 -15.46 -3.14
C LEU A 32 10.25 -15.53 -4.66
N PRO A 33 10.98 -16.53 -5.18
CA PRO A 33 11.36 -16.60 -6.60
C PRO A 33 10.20 -16.46 -7.59
N ASN A 34 9.02 -16.95 -7.22
CA ASN A 34 7.79 -16.95 -8.03
C ASN A 34 6.79 -15.83 -7.68
N ARG A 35 7.03 -15.04 -6.62
CA ARG A 35 6.13 -13.95 -6.19
C ARG A 35 6.77 -12.56 -6.20
N GLY A 36 8.08 -12.46 -6.40
CA GLY A 36 8.80 -11.20 -6.39
C GLY A 36 9.33 -10.89 -5.00
N PHE A 37 9.25 -9.63 -4.59
CA PHE A 37 9.71 -9.18 -3.27
C PHE A 37 8.84 -8.06 -2.72
N CYS A 38 9.01 -7.79 -1.44
CA CYS A 38 8.40 -6.68 -0.74
C CYS A 38 9.28 -6.22 0.43
N GLN A 39 9.38 -4.91 0.65
CA GLN A 39 9.92 -4.35 1.89
C GLN A 39 8.81 -3.98 2.84
N PHE A 40 9.00 -4.22 4.13
CA PHE A 40 8.08 -3.74 5.15
C PHE A 40 8.80 -3.42 6.45
N THR A 41 8.20 -2.56 7.27
CA THR A 41 8.60 -2.33 8.65
C THR A 41 7.38 -2.38 9.55
N MET A 42 7.59 -2.74 10.81
CA MET A 42 6.54 -2.81 11.81
C MET A 42 6.69 -1.63 12.77
N LEU A 43 5.61 -0.87 12.94
CA LEU A 43 5.52 0.31 13.77
C LEU A 43 4.59 0.00 14.96
N PRO A 44 5.12 -0.52 16.08
CA PRO A 44 4.30 -1.09 17.15
C PRO A 44 3.48 -0.04 17.91
N ASN A 45 4.00 1.19 18.05
CA ASN A 45 3.29 2.27 18.76
C ASN A 45 2.01 2.68 18.00
N GLU A 46 2.07 2.64 16.67
CA GLU A 46 0.96 2.93 15.77
C GLU A 46 0.12 1.69 15.44
N LYS A 47 0.55 0.50 15.92
CA LYS A 47 0.02 -0.81 15.51
C LYS A 47 -0.15 -0.92 14.00
N LEU A 48 0.88 -0.46 13.27
CA LEU A 48 0.88 -0.38 11.82
C LEU A 48 2.00 -1.23 11.19
N ILE A 49 1.70 -1.99 10.15
CA ILE A 49 2.71 -2.54 9.25
C ILE A 49 2.79 -1.63 8.02
N PHE A 50 3.96 -1.06 7.76
CA PHE A 50 4.20 -0.20 6.60
C PHE A 50 4.95 -0.95 5.50
N ILE A 51 4.34 -1.03 4.33
CA ILE A 51 4.74 -1.83 3.18
C ILE A 51 5.20 -0.89 2.06
N ARG A 52 6.38 -1.17 1.49
CA ARG A 52 7.05 -0.37 0.46
C ARG A 52 7.74 -1.28 -0.55
N ASP A 53 8.02 -0.73 -1.73
CA ASP A 53 8.82 -1.39 -2.77
C ASP A 53 8.39 -2.83 -3.04
N THR A 54 7.14 -3.00 -3.46
CA THR A 54 6.57 -4.30 -3.82
C THR A 54 6.75 -4.55 -5.32
N CYS A 55 7.24 -5.75 -5.68
CA CYS A 55 7.40 -6.18 -7.06
C CYS A 55 6.62 -7.48 -7.34
N ASN A 56 6.03 -7.56 -8.55
CA ASN A 56 5.29 -8.68 -9.12
C ASN A 56 3.89 -8.98 -8.52
N ASP A 57 3.79 -9.64 -7.37
CA ASP A 57 2.51 -10.17 -6.87
C ASP A 57 1.96 -9.37 -5.69
N ALA A 58 1.39 -8.20 -5.98
CA ALA A 58 0.93 -7.28 -4.95
C ALA A 58 -0.24 -7.81 -4.10
N HIS A 59 -1.09 -8.70 -4.64
CA HIS A 59 -2.12 -9.37 -3.85
C HIS A 59 -1.49 -10.32 -2.83
N PHE A 60 -0.61 -11.22 -3.28
CA PHE A 60 0.09 -12.14 -2.40
C PHE A 60 0.82 -11.42 -1.26
N TRP A 61 1.58 -10.36 -1.58
CA TRP A 61 2.32 -9.62 -0.56
C TRP A 61 1.39 -8.91 0.43
N ARG A 62 0.27 -8.37 -0.03
CA ARG A 62 -0.71 -7.74 0.86
C ARG A 62 -1.38 -8.75 1.79
N ASP A 63 -1.84 -9.89 1.26
CA ASP A 63 -2.45 -10.96 2.07
C ASP A 63 -1.45 -11.51 3.09
N THR A 64 -0.19 -11.65 2.70
CA THR A 64 0.89 -12.07 3.60
C THR A 64 1.08 -11.09 4.76
N MET A 65 1.09 -9.78 4.49
CA MET A 65 1.20 -8.75 5.52
C MET A 65 -0.06 -8.68 6.40
N GLU A 66 -1.25 -8.96 5.84
CA GLU A 66 -2.49 -9.08 6.59
C GLU A 66 -2.45 -10.26 7.58
N CYS A 67 -1.95 -11.43 7.15
CA CYS A 67 -1.72 -12.55 8.07
C CYS A 67 -0.77 -12.18 9.22
N LEU A 68 0.32 -11.45 8.92
CA LEU A 68 1.23 -10.96 9.97
C LEU A 68 0.54 -9.98 10.91
N ALA A 69 -0.26 -9.05 10.37
CA ALA A 69 -0.97 -8.09 11.18
C ALA A 69 -1.90 -8.79 12.17
N HIS A 70 -2.66 -9.77 11.71
CA HIS A 70 -3.51 -10.59 12.57
C HIS A 70 -2.71 -11.39 13.61
N GLN A 71 -1.61 -12.03 13.20
CA GLN A 71 -0.79 -12.85 14.09
C GLN A 71 -0.17 -12.05 15.24
N TYR A 72 0.21 -10.81 14.98
CA TYR A 72 0.94 -9.97 15.94
C TYR A 72 0.10 -8.79 16.50
N GLY A 73 -1.20 -8.74 16.21
CA GLY A 73 -2.11 -7.75 16.79
C GLY A 73 -1.91 -6.32 16.27
N TYR A 74 -1.54 -6.17 14.99
CA TYR A 74 -1.50 -4.88 14.31
C TYR A 74 -2.89 -4.52 13.77
N ASP A 75 -3.28 -3.26 13.93
CA ASP A 75 -4.61 -2.76 13.57
C ASP A 75 -4.67 -2.23 12.13
N PHE A 76 -3.51 -1.96 11.52
CA PHE A 76 -3.42 -1.31 10.22
C PHE A 76 -2.33 -1.91 9.32
N LEU A 77 -2.62 -1.89 8.01
CA LEU A 77 -1.63 -2.01 6.95
C LEU A 77 -1.56 -0.68 6.20
N MET A 78 -0.35 -0.21 5.89
CA MET A 78 -0.16 0.98 5.06
C MET A 78 0.75 0.66 3.90
N THR A 79 0.44 1.19 2.72
CA THR A 79 1.32 1.15 1.54
C THR A 79 1.58 2.56 1.03
N LEU A 80 2.76 2.78 0.43
CA LEU A 80 2.98 3.97 -0.41
C LEU A 80 2.69 3.59 -1.87
N CYS A 81 1.61 4.14 -2.41
CA CYS A 81 1.26 3.97 -3.82
C CYS A 81 1.91 5.09 -4.65
N ILE A 82 2.88 4.70 -5.48
CA ILE A 82 3.56 5.57 -6.46
C ILE A 82 2.94 5.48 -7.87
N ARG A 83 1.89 4.66 -8.03
CA ARG A 83 1.16 4.49 -9.28
C ARG A 83 -0.09 5.38 -9.28
N HIS A 84 -0.76 5.50 -10.42
CA HIS A 84 -2.05 6.18 -10.48
C HIS A 84 -3.06 5.52 -9.53
N ILE A 85 -3.67 6.32 -8.66
CA ILE A 85 -4.46 5.80 -7.54
C ILE A 85 -5.77 5.13 -7.96
N LEU A 86 -6.46 5.59 -9.01
CA LEU A 86 -7.72 4.98 -9.44
C LEU A 86 -7.53 3.56 -10.03
N PRO A 87 -6.54 3.31 -10.92
CA PRO A 87 -6.17 1.95 -11.28
C PRO A 87 -5.78 1.07 -10.10
N TYR A 88 -5.06 1.62 -9.12
CA TYR A 88 -4.66 0.89 -7.91
C TYR A 88 -5.86 0.43 -7.08
N ILE A 89 -6.82 1.33 -6.83
CA ILE A 89 -8.09 1.00 -6.13
C ILE A 89 -8.84 -0.12 -6.87
N ARG A 90 -8.97 0.00 -8.20
CA ARG A 90 -9.63 -1.02 -9.03
C ARG A 90 -8.89 -2.36 -9.00
N TYR A 91 -7.57 -2.34 -9.04
CA TYR A 91 -6.74 -3.55 -9.03
C TYR A 91 -7.00 -4.41 -7.79
N PHE A 92 -7.15 -3.79 -6.62
CA PHE A 92 -7.48 -4.50 -5.38
C PHE A 92 -8.99 -4.69 -5.14
N GLY A 93 -9.85 -4.33 -6.09
CA GLY A 93 -11.29 -4.54 -5.98
C GLY A 93 -11.97 -3.71 -4.88
N TRP A 94 -11.43 -2.56 -4.51
CA TRP A 94 -12.05 -1.70 -3.49
C TRP A 94 -13.16 -0.81 -4.05
N THR A 95 -14.17 -0.56 -3.23
CA THR A 95 -15.25 0.37 -3.54
C THR A 95 -14.89 1.76 -3.05
N ILE A 96 -15.01 2.80 -3.90
CA ILE A 96 -14.84 4.19 -3.48
C ILE A 96 -16.15 4.67 -2.86
N GLU A 97 -16.17 4.79 -1.54
CA GLU A 97 -17.35 5.23 -0.78
C GLU A 97 -17.48 6.76 -0.77
N GLN A 98 -16.35 7.46 -0.57
CA GLN A 98 -16.33 8.92 -0.51
C GLN A 98 -15.07 9.49 -1.16
N LYS A 99 -15.22 10.67 -1.76
CA LYS A 99 -14.13 11.46 -2.34
C LYS A 99 -14.12 12.83 -1.67
N PHE A 100 -12.95 13.27 -1.25
CA PHE A 100 -12.71 14.56 -0.63
C PHE A 100 -11.60 15.30 -1.36
N THR A 101 -11.54 16.61 -1.18
CA THR A 101 -10.36 17.41 -1.47
C THR A 101 -9.82 17.94 -0.15
N VAL A 102 -8.56 17.67 0.15
CA VAL A 102 -7.87 18.11 1.37
C VAL A 102 -6.58 18.78 0.95
N ASN A 103 -6.41 20.06 1.26
CA ASN A 103 -5.25 20.87 0.88
C ASN A 103 -4.95 20.83 -0.63
N GLY A 104 -5.99 20.87 -1.47
CA GLY A 104 -5.87 20.79 -2.93
C GLY A 104 -5.66 19.39 -3.50
N PHE A 105 -5.48 18.37 -2.67
CA PHE A 105 -5.27 17.00 -3.12
C PHE A 105 -6.50 16.12 -2.90
N LYS A 106 -6.73 15.17 -3.81
CA LYS A 106 -7.81 14.19 -3.66
C LYS A 106 -7.51 13.25 -2.49
N ARG A 107 -8.53 12.98 -1.68
CA ARG A 107 -8.54 11.92 -0.66
C ARG A 107 -9.69 10.97 -0.98
N TYR A 108 -9.47 9.68 -0.83
CA TYR A 108 -10.49 8.66 -1.04
C TYR A 108 -10.70 7.89 0.26
N ILE A 109 -11.96 7.66 0.60
CA ILE A 109 -12.34 6.67 1.59
C ILE A 109 -12.97 5.52 0.81
N CYS A 110 -12.42 4.34 1.00
CA CYS A 110 -12.82 3.13 0.31
C CYS A 110 -13.20 2.04 1.32
N SER A 111 -13.86 1.01 0.81
CA SER A 111 -14.12 -0.24 1.53
C SER A 111 -13.56 -1.43 0.73
N ASP A 112 -13.11 -2.47 1.41
CA ASP A 112 -12.82 -3.75 0.78
C ASP A 112 -14.06 -4.66 0.72
N GLN A 113 -13.87 -5.90 0.24
CA GLN A 113 -14.95 -6.88 0.12
C GLN A 113 -15.56 -7.31 1.46
N GLU A 114 -14.84 -7.11 2.57
CA GLU A 114 -15.30 -7.36 3.94
C GLU A 114 -15.84 -6.08 4.62
N ASN A 115 -16.06 -5.02 3.82
CA ASN A 115 -16.49 -3.70 4.26
C ASN A 115 -15.53 -3.04 5.28
N ARG A 116 -14.25 -3.41 5.29
CA ARG A 116 -13.22 -2.76 6.13
C ARG A 116 -12.79 -1.45 5.50
N GLU A 117 -12.53 -0.46 6.35
CA GLU A 117 -12.18 0.89 5.90
C GLU A 117 -10.76 0.96 5.32
N ILE A 118 -10.65 1.66 4.19
CA ILE A 118 -9.38 2.02 3.56
C ILE A 118 -9.34 3.54 3.37
N VAL A 119 -8.33 4.19 3.92
CA VAL A 119 -8.11 5.63 3.82
C VAL A 119 -6.93 5.91 2.90
N ILE A 120 -7.17 6.70 1.86
CA ILE A 120 -6.18 7.03 0.84
C ILE A 120 -5.94 8.53 0.88
N THR A 121 -4.75 8.93 1.32
CA THR A 121 -4.35 10.32 1.50
C THR A 121 -3.11 10.65 0.70
N ALA A 122 -3.15 11.74 -0.07
CA ALA A 122 -1.98 12.26 -0.76
C ALA A 122 -0.88 12.64 0.25
N LYS A 123 0.36 12.27 -0.06
CA LYS A 123 1.48 12.48 0.85
C LYS A 123 2.63 13.26 0.22
N TYR A 124 3.02 12.91 -1.00
CA TYR A 124 4.15 13.54 -1.69
C TYR A 124 3.75 13.89 -3.13
N VAL A 125 4.39 14.91 -3.68
CA VAL A 125 4.39 15.18 -5.12
C VAL A 125 5.76 14.78 -5.65
N GLY A 126 5.79 13.85 -6.59
CA GLY A 126 6.97 13.40 -7.30
C GLY A 126 7.56 14.50 -8.17
N VAL A 127 8.79 14.28 -8.65
CA VAL A 127 9.56 15.28 -9.41
C VAL A 127 8.86 15.70 -10.71
N HIS A 128 8.02 14.84 -11.29
CA HIS A 128 7.27 15.13 -12.51
C HIS A 128 5.79 15.43 -12.25
N GLY A 129 5.42 15.73 -11.00
CA GLY A 129 4.07 16.13 -10.62
C GLY A 129 3.11 14.98 -10.26
N GLU A 130 3.59 13.74 -10.22
CA GLU A 130 2.79 12.60 -9.76
C GLU A 130 2.47 12.71 -8.28
N ILE A 131 1.26 12.36 -7.87
CA ILE A 131 0.90 12.36 -6.45
C ILE A 131 1.08 10.96 -5.90
N TYR A 132 1.90 10.83 -4.85
CA TYR A 132 2.05 9.58 -4.11
C TYR A 132 1.09 9.56 -2.93
N TYR A 133 0.49 8.40 -2.71
CA TYR A 133 -0.55 8.22 -1.72
C TYR A 133 -0.12 7.28 -0.63
N TYR A 134 -0.38 7.64 0.63
CA TYR A 134 -0.53 6.63 1.67
C TYR A 134 -1.90 6.00 1.53
N VAL A 135 -1.91 4.67 1.50
CA VAL A 135 -3.11 3.85 1.47
C VAL A 135 -3.10 3.01 2.73
N THR A 136 -3.97 3.34 3.67
CA THR A 136 -4.06 2.70 4.99
C THR A 136 -5.34 1.89 5.07
N GLN A 137 -5.22 0.58 5.21
CA GLN A 137 -6.33 -0.35 5.43
C GLN A 137 -6.40 -0.68 6.92
N ALA A 138 -7.61 -0.63 7.48
CA ALA A 138 -7.86 -1.12 8.82
C ALA A 138 -8.13 -2.63 8.81
N MET A 139 -7.59 -3.35 9.78
CA MET A 139 -7.79 -4.80 9.94
C MET A 139 -9.14 -5.12 10.58
N HIS A 140 -9.64 -4.23 11.44
CA HIS A 140 -10.82 -4.47 12.28
C HIS A 140 -11.90 -3.40 12.15
N LYS A 141 -11.58 -2.24 11.57
CA LYS A 141 -12.53 -1.12 11.47
C LYS A 141 -13.38 -1.27 10.22
N GLN A 142 -14.66 -1.52 10.43
CA GLN A 142 -15.67 -1.47 9.38
C GLN A 142 -15.87 -0.02 8.91
N TYR A 143 -16.04 0.16 7.60
CA TYR A 143 -16.38 1.45 7.02
C TYR A 143 -17.67 1.98 7.65
N LYS A 144 -17.63 3.26 7.99
CA LYS A 144 -18.80 4.07 8.34
C LYS A 144 -18.66 5.40 7.63
N LYS A 145 -19.78 5.94 7.14
CA LYS A 145 -19.78 7.22 6.43
C LYS A 145 -19.10 8.31 7.25
N TRP A 146 -18.03 8.87 6.69
CA TRP A 146 -17.31 9.97 7.31
C TRP A 146 -18.19 11.22 7.27
N LYS A 147 -18.33 11.88 8.42
CA LYS A 147 -18.96 13.19 8.47
C LYS A 147 -18.07 14.17 7.71
N THR A 148 -18.66 14.97 6.83
CA THR A 148 -17.95 16.06 6.17
C THR A 148 -17.46 17.01 7.25
N VAL A 149 -16.13 17.08 7.45
CA VAL A 149 -15.56 18.22 8.16
C VAL A 149 -15.62 19.33 7.13
N ASN A 150 -16.56 20.24 7.27
CA ASN A 150 -16.56 21.47 6.48
C ASN A 150 -15.19 22.13 6.74
N GLY A 151 -14.37 22.21 5.68
CA GLY A 151 -13.15 22.99 5.69
C GLY A 151 -13.46 24.47 5.74
#